data_AF-A0A517WGR2-F1
#
_entry.id   AF-A0A517WGR2-F1
#
_cell.length_a   1.000
_cell.length_b   1.000
_cell.length_c   1.000
_cell.angle_alpha   90.00
_cell.angle_beta   90.00
_cell.angle_gamma   90.00
#
_symmetry.space_group_name_H-M   'P 1'
#
loop_
_entity.id
_entity.type
_entity.pdbx_description
1 polymer ?
#
loop_
_entity_poly.entity_id
_entity_poly.type
_entity_poly.pdbx_seq_one_letter_code
_entity_poly.pdbx_strand_id
1 'polypeptide(L)'
;MSGPAGKTNKKNTPVFRLGQFTSPVKLGTDLLNQQLWCWGRDVECESVNLLLKYGFERIEKPAKSKAASIYQIEVSETARVILRGFGIYYGDDRWGGLFLQRYGFRPRYSSLSTMKKPAWRVEDLPKLSLPGPDTFKESRLLLRDLIEWVYSYERWVLDVQGVEYRRSTVNLWKNGKRKIICAEEMATTWAALGMFFCNGDEEHSADCWSQFGMLTK
;
A
#
# COMPACT_ATOMS: atom_id res chain seq x y z
N MET A 1 -51.51 24.29 2.12
CA MET A 1 -50.11 24.31 2.59
C MET A 1 -49.53 22.92 2.43
N SER A 2 -48.89 22.65 1.29
CA SER A 2 -48.17 21.39 1.04
C SER A 2 -47.07 21.68 0.02
N GLY A 3 -45.82 21.81 0.46
CA GLY A 3 -44.65 21.94 -0.43
C GLY A 3 -44.02 20.57 -0.69
N PRO A 4 -43.59 20.23 -1.92
CA PRO A 4 -42.95 18.95 -2.17
C PRO A 4 -41.43 19.01 -1.99
N ALA A 5 -40.96 18.06 -1.18
CA ALA A 5 -39.70 17.32 -1.22
C ALA A 5 -38.50 17.96 -1.96
N GLY A 6 -37.52 18.41 -1.16
CA GLY A 6 -36.17 18.70 -1.61
C GLY A 6 -35.48 17.43 -2.10
N LYS A 7 -35.00 17.48 -3.36
CA LYS A 7 -34.12 16.47 -3.95
C LYS A 7 -32.77 16.52 -3.24
N THR A 8 -32.42 15.48 -2.48
CA THR A 8 -31.06 15.28 -1.98
C THR A 8 -30.14 14.96 -3.15
N ASN A 9 -29.24 15.90 -3.44
CA ASN A 9 -28.20 15.82 -4.45
C ASN A 9 -27.23 14.67 -4.10
N LYS A 10 -27.25 13.58 -4.88
CA LYS A 10 -26.26 12.49 -4.76
C LYS A 10 -24.89 13.10 -5.08
N LYS A 11 -24.03 13.22 -4.08
CA LYS A 11 -22.63 13.63 -4.26
C LYS A 11 -21.99 12.71 -5.30
N ASN A 12 -21.57 13.31 -6.42
CA ASN A 12 -20.72 12.70 -7.43
C ASN A 12 -19.46 12.17 -6.75
N THR A 13 -19.42 10.87 -6.46
CA THR A 13 -18.17 10.19 -6.13
C THR A 13 -17.51 9.90 -7.48
N PRO A 14 -16.31 10.42 -7.78
CA PRO A 14 -15.65 10.12 -9.04
C PRO A 14 -15.38 8.60 -9.09
N VAL A 15 -16.02 7.92 -10.04
CA VAL A 15 -15.75 6.52 -10.34
C VAL A 15 -14.45 6.48 -11.11
N PHE A 16 -13.33 6.30 -10.41
CA PHE A 16 -12.02 6.13 -11.02
C PHE A 16 -12.03 4.86 -11.87
N ARG A 17 -11.82 4.99 -13.18
CA ARG A 17 -11.74 3.85 -14.11
C ARG A 17 -10.28 3.56 -14.42
N LEU A 18 -9.82 2.37 -14.04
CA LEU A 18 -8.49 1.83 -14.39
C LEU A 18 -8.18 1.87 -15.90
N GLY A 19 -9.19 1.96 -16.76
CA GLY A 19 -9.05 2.04 -18.22
C GLY A 19 -8.23 3.24 -18.74
N GLN A 20 -7.84 4.19 -17.89
CA GLN A 20 -6.91 5.28 -18.24
C GLN A 20 -5.42 4.89 -18.10
N PHE A 21 -5.10 3.72 -17.55
CA PHE A 21 -3.73 3.26 -17.34
C PHE A 21 -3.43 2.06 -18.23
N THR A 22 -2.36 2.15 -19.02
CA THR A 22 -1.93 1.10 -19.96
C THR A 22 -1.40 -0.17 -19.27
N SER A 23 -1.14 -0.12 -17.96
CA SER A 23 -0.73 -1.28 -17.16
C SER A 23 -1.05 -1.07 -15.67
N PRO A 24 -1.92 -1.89 -15.06
CA PRO A 24 -2.18 -1.91 -13.61
C PRO A 24 -0.93 -2.12 -12.76
N VAL A 25 0.02 -2.95 -13.21
CA VAL A 25 1.31 -3.16 -12.51
C VAL A 25 2.17 -1.90 -12.53
N LYS A 26 2.21 -1.19 -13.67
CA LYS A 26 2.91 0.10 -13.76
C LYS A 26 2.27 1.14 -12.85
N LEU A 27 0.94 1.21 -12.84
CA LEU A 27 0.20 2.09 -11.92
C LEU A 27 0.53 1.79 -10.46
N GLY A 28 0.49 0.52 -10.05
CA GLY A 28 0.87 0.13 -8.69
C GLY A 28 2.34 0.43 -8.37
N THR A 29 3.24 0.32 -9.35
CA THR A 29 4.66 0.70 -9.18
C THR A 29 4.82 2.19 -8.93
N ASP A 30 4.17 3.02 -9.74
CA ASP A 30 4.21 4.47 -9.59
C ASP A 30 3.57 4.91 -8.27
N LEU A 31 2.41 4.33 -7.93
CA LEU A 31 1.67 4.64 -6.71
C LEU A 31 2.44 4.22 -5.45
N LEU A 32 2.99 3.00 -5.39
CA LEU A 32 3.77 2.54 -4.25
C LEU A 32 5.03 3.38 -4.03
N ASN A 33 5.71 3.76 -5.10
CA ASN A 33 6.89 4.62 -5.00
C ASN A 33 6.54 6.01 -4.45
N GLN A 34 5.43 6.59 -4.91
CA GLN A 34 4.90 7.84 -4.37
C GLN A 34 4.42 7.69 -2.92
N GLN A 35 3.77 6.57 -2.58
CA GLN A 35 3.29 6.28 -1.22
C GLN A 35 4.45 6.20 -0.22
N LEU A 36 5.55 5.55 -0.59
CA LEU A 36 6.76 5.48 0.23
C LEU A 36 7.42 6.86 0.42
N TRP A 37 7.36 7.73 -0.58
CA TRP A 37 7.76 9.14 -0.42
C TRP A 37 6.85 9.86 0.57
N CYS A 38 5.53 9.68 0.43
CA CYS A 38 4.54 10.29 1.32
C CYS A 38 4.77 9.86 2.77
N TRP A 39 4.97 8.57 3.05
CA TRP A 39 5.33 8.11 4.39
C TRP A 39 6.64 8.69 4.93
N GLY A 40 7.64 8.91 4.06
CA GLY A 40 8.85 9.63 4.45
C GLY A 40 8.57 11.05 4.92
N ARG A 41 7.66 11.76 4.25
CA ARG A 41 7.22 13.11 4.63
C ARG A 41 6.28 13.12 5.85
N ASP A 42 5.50 12.05 6.03
CA ASP A 42 4.65 11.83 7.19
C ASP A 42 5.48 11.66 8.47
N VAL A 43 6.66 11.03 8.37
CA VAL A 43 7.65 10.93 9.46
C VAL A 43 8.24 12.29 9.82
N GLU A 44 8.44 13.16 8.83
CA GLU A 44 9.03 14.50 8.97
C GLU A 44 7.99 15.59 9.26
N CYS A 45 6.72 15.22 9.45
CA CYS A 45 5.66 16.20 9.71
C CYS A 45 5.97 17.02 10.97
N GLU A 46 5.97 18.36 10.82
CA GLU A 46 6.49 19.30 11.82
C GLU A 46 5.76 19.26 13.17
N SER A 47 4.45 18.97 13.14
CA SER A 47 3.63 18.92 14.36
C SER A 47 3.82 17.62 15.13
N VAL A 48 3.89 16.49 14.42
CA VAL A 48 4.05 15.15 14.98
C VAL A 48 4.33 14.17 13.84
N ASN A 49 5.21 13.20 14.08
CA ASN A 49 5.40 12.07 13.18
C ASN A 49 4.06 11.33 13.00
N LEU A 50 3.48 11.38 11.81
CA LEU A 50 2.13 10.87 11.57
C LEU A 50 2.06 9.35 11.64
N LEU A 51 3.14 8.63 11.33
CA LEU A 51 3.17 7.18 11.53
C LEU A 51 3.05 6.84 13.02
N LEU A 52 3.80 7.53 13.88
CA LEU A 52 3.69 7.33 15.32
C LEU A 52 2.28 7.72 15.83
N LYS A 53 1.73 8.83 15.35
CA LYS A 53 0.35 9.25 15.69
C LYS A 53 -0.70 8.22 15.25
N TYR A 54 -0.48 7.55 14.12
CA TYR A 54 -1.36 6.49 13.63
C TYR A 54 -1.29 5.21 14.47
N GLY A 55 -0.20 5.03 15.24
CA GLY A 55 0.01 3.85 16.10
C GLY A 55 1.21 3.00 15.72
N PHE A 56 2.07 3.45 14.80
CA PHE A 56 3.30 2.73 14.52
C PHE A 56 4.28 2.80 15.70
N GLU A 57 4.99 1.71 15.90
CA GLU A 57 6.22 1.65 16.66
C GLU A 57 7.40 1.95 15.74
N ARG A 58 8.35 2.74 16.24
CA ARG A 58 9.61 3.02 15.56
C ARG A 58 10.73 2.17 16.15
N ILE A 59 11.32 1.31 15.33
CA ILE A 59 12.55 0.61 15.67
C ILE A 59 13.73 1.45 15.19
N GLU A 60 14.48 1.99 16.14
CA GLU A 60 15.65 2.81 15.83
C GLU A 60 16.76 1.98 15.18
N LYS A 61 17.44 2.64 14.24
CA LYS A 61 18.61 2.06 13.60
C LYS A 61 19.72 1.78 14.62
N PRO A 62 20.56 0.75 14.40
CA PRO A 62 21.73 0.54 15.21
C PRO A 62 22.63 1.78 15.24
N ALA A 63 23.28 2.04 16.38
CA ALA A 63 24.19 3.16 16.54
C ALA A 63 25.24 3.18 15.42
N LYS A 64 25.57 4.37 14.90
CA LYS A 64 26.50 4.60 13.77
C LYS A 64 26.03 4.09 12.40
N SER A 65 24.82 3.56 12.28
CA SER A 65 24.25 3.20 10.98
C SER A 65 23.71 4.41 10.21
N LYS A 66 23.90 4.41 8.89
CA LYS A 66 23.25 5.37 7.97
C LYS A 66 21.85 4.90 7.51
N ALA A 67 21.39 3.72 7.96
CA ALA A 67 20.07 3.22 7.60
C ALA A 67 18.95 4.15 8.09
N ALA A 68 17.77 4.06 7.47
CA ALA A 68 16.54 4.63 8.04
C ALA A 68 15.97 3.69 9.11
N SER A 69 15.24 4.25 10.08
CA SER A 69 14.48 3.52 11.10
C SER A 69 13.39 2.65 10.45
N ILE A 70 12.92 1.64 11.18
CA ILE A 70 11.79 0.79 10.77
C ILE A 70 10.54 1.32 11.46
N TYR A 71 9.42 1.29 10.74
CA TYR A 71 8.11 1.52 11.33
C TYR A 71 7.31 0.23 11.21
N GLN A 72 6.81 -0.28 12.33
CA GLN A 72 5.92 -1.44 12.36
C GLN A 72 4.62 -1.12 13.11
N ILE A 73 3.52 -1.77 12.73
CA ILE A 73 2.25 -1.69 13.46
C ILE A 73 1.56 -3.05 13.39
N GLU A 74 1.02 -3.50 14.52
CA GLU A 74 0.05 -4.60 14.54
C GLU A 74 -1.32 -4.03 14.17
N VAL A 75 -1.90 -4.50 13.06
CA VAL A 75 -3.20 -4.04 12.56
C VAL A 75 -4.35 -4.91 13.07
N SER A 76 -4.03 -6.08 13.62
CA SER A 76 -4.93 -6.97 14.37
C SER A 76 -4.09 -7.87 15.29
N GLU A 77 -4.73 -8.78 16.03
CA GLU A 77 -4.01 -9.80 16.82
C GLU A 77 -3.13 -10.73 15.98
N THR A 78 -3.45 -10.89 14.67
CA THR A 78 -2.76 -11.83 13.79
C THR A 78 -2.03 -11.18 12.65
N ALA A 79 -2.12 -9.85 12.47
CA ALA A 79 -1.62 -9.19 11.27
C ALA A 79 -0.83 -7.91 11.57
N ARG A 80 0.17 -7.65 10.73
CA ARG A 80 1.10 -6.52 10.87
C ARG A 80 1.56 -5.94 9.55
N VAL A 81 1.97 -4.68 9.63
CA VAL A 81 2.61 -3.94 8.55
C VAL A 81 3.99 -3.51 9.01
N ILE A 82 5.00 -3.74 8.17
CA ILE A 82 6.37 -3.28 8.37
C ILE A 82 6.76 -2.43 7.16
N LEU A 83 7.08 -1.15 7.43
CA LEU A 83 7.46 -0.16 6.42
C LEU A 83 8.97 0.04 6.36
N ARG A 84 9.51 0.00 5.14
CA ARG A 84 10.92 0.30 4.84
C ARG A 84 11.06 1.09 3.54
N GLY A 85 12.14 1.85 3.41
CA GLY A 85 12.41 2.62 2.19
C GLY A 85 12.54 1.79 0.90
N PHE A 86 12.69 0.47 1.01
CA PHE A 86 12.72 -0.47 -0.12
C PHE A 86 11.38 -1.17 -0.40
N GLY A 87 10.36 -1.02 0.45
CA GLY A 87 9.07 -1.69 0.25
C GLY A 87 8.25 -1.85 1.53
N ILE A 88 7.17 -2.62 1.41
CA ILE A 88 6.26 -2.93 2.51
C ILE A 88 6.21 -4.43 2.69
N TYR A 89 6.24 -4.89 3.93
CA TYR A 89 5.94 -6.27 4.27
C TYR A 89 4.65 -6.32 5.10
N TYR A 90 3.70 -7.13 4.66
CA TYR A 90 2.45 -7.43 5.36
C TYR A 90 2.49 -8.88 5.81
N GLY A 91 2.30 -9.12 7.11
CA GLY A 91 2.27 -10.47 7.67
C GLY A 91 0.92 -10.77 8.28
N ASP A 92 0.42 -11.98 8.11
CA ASP A 92 -0.74 -12.53 8.81
C ASP A 92 -0.45 -13.97 9.26
N ASP A 93 -0.58 -14.28 10.55
CA ASP A 93 -0.24 -15.60 11.10
C ASP A 93 -1.05 -16.75 10.51
N ARG A 94 -2.20 -16.44 9.89
CA ARG A 94 -3.04 -17.42 9.20
C ARG A 94 -2.53 -17.78 7.82
N TRP A 95 -1.87 -16.84 7.14
CA TRP A 95 -1.60 -16.90 5.70
C TRP A 95 -0.14 -16.73 5.32
N GLY A 96 0.75 -16.36 6.25
CA GLY A 96 2.15 -16.08 5.99
C GLY A 96 2.41 -14.59 5.78
N GLY A 97 3.24 -14.24 4.79
CA GLY A 97 3.65 -12.87 4.57
C GLY A 97 3.81 -12.50 3.10
N LEU A 98 3.55 -11.23 2.81
CA LEU A 98 3.64 -10.65 1.48
C LEU A 98 4.57 -9.44 1.50
N PHE A 99 5.52 -9.43 0.58
CA PHE A 99 6.40 -8.28 0.35
C PHE A 99 6.06 -7.59 -0.97
N LEU A 100 5.84 -6.28 -0.92
CA LEU A 100 5.77 -5.40 -2.09
C LEU A 100 7.02 -4.53 -2.15
N GLN A 101 7.86 -4.79 -3.15
CA GLN A 101 9.05 -3.99 -3.40
C GLN A 101 8.69 -2.65 -4.04
N ARG A 102 9.34 -1.58 -3.58
CA ARG A 102 9.16 -0.19 -4.04
C ARG A 102 9.18 -0.04 -5.57
N TYR A 103 10.12 -0.72 -6.23
CA TYR A 103 10.29 -0.66 -7.67
C TYR A 103 9.85 -2.00 -8.27
N GLY A 104 8.59 -2.07 -8.70
CA GLY A 104 8.08 -3.21 -9.47
C GLY A 104 6.65 -3.61 -9.13
N PHE A 105 6.18 -3.30 -7.91
CA PHE A 105 4.83 -3.68 -7.46
C PHE A 105 4.53 -5.15 -7.75
N ARG A 106 5.50 -6.03 -7.48
CA ARG A 106 5.39 -7.48 -7.68
C ARG A 106 5.28 -8.15 -6.32
N PRO A 107 4.13 -8.74 -5.98
CA PRO A 107 3.96 -9.48 -4.74
C PRO A 107 4.99 -10.61 -4.61
N ARG A 108 5.63 -10.73 -3.45
CA ARG A 108 6.45 -11.89 -3.11
C ARG A 108 5.95 -12.52 -1.82
N TYR A 109 5.78 -13.83 -1.85
CA TYR A 109 5.23 -14.60 -0.75
C TYR A 109 6.32 -15.14 0.17
N SER A 110 6.00 -15.27 1.45
CA SER A 110 6.73 -16.06 2.44
C SER A 110 5.74 -16.84 3.29
N SER A 111 6.12 -18.05 3.71
CA SER A 111 5.34 -18.80 4.70
C SER A 111 5.46 -18.24 6.12
N LEU A 112 6.43 -17.36 6.36
CA LEU A 112 6.56 -16.65 7.63
C LEU A 112 5.76 -15.36 7.54
N SER A 113 5.02 -15.05 8.62
CA SER A 113 4.26 -13.81 8.84
C SER A 113 5.04 -12.78 9.67
N THR A 114 6.16 -13.19 10.26
CA THR A 114 7.01 -12.38 11.14
C THR A 114 8.47 -12.47 10.72
N MET A 115 9.28 -11.54 11.23
CA MET A 115 10.71 -11.50 10.99
C MET A 115 11.45 -11.88 12.28
N LYS A 116 12.48 -12.73 12.16
CA LYS A 116 13.33 -13.08 13.32
C LYS A 116 14.20 -11.92 13.81
N LYS A 117 14.44 -10.94 12.94
CA LYS A 117 15.23 -9.74 13.20
C LYS A 117 14.65 -8.56 12.44
N PRO A 118 14.88 -7.31 12.89
CA PRO A 118 14.46 -6.12 12.14
C PRO A 118 15.07 -6.11 10.72
N ALA A 119 14.24 -5.86 9.70
CA ALA A 119 14.68 -5.90 8.31
C ALA A 119 15.41 -4.62 7.88
N TRP A 120 16.71 -4.52 8.20
CA TRP A 120 17.57 -3.40 7.81
C TRP A 120 17.77 -3.28 6.30
N ARG A 121 17.84 -4.43 5.62
CA ARG A 121 18.00 -4.59 4.18
C ARG A 121 16.98 -5.58 3.63
N VAL A 122 16.87 -5.68 2.31
CA VAL A 122 15.97 -6.67 1.66
C VAL A 122 16.40 -8.09 2.02
N GLU A 123 17.69 -8.34 2.20
CA GLU A 123 18.25 -9.64 2.56
C GLU A 123 17.90 -10.08 4.00
N ASP A 124 17.42 -9.16 4.83
CA ASP A 124 16.96 -9.49 6.18
C ASP A 124 15.51 -9.99 6.22
N LEU A 125 14.78 -9.87 5.10
CA LEU A 125 13.43 -10.40 4.97
C LEU A 125 13.43 -11.93 5.05
N PRO A 126 12.31 -12.55 5.47
CA PRO A 126 12.09 -13.99 5.31
C PRO A 126 12.36 -14.47 3.89
N LYS A 127 12.52 -15.79 3.69
CA LYS A 127 12.65 -16.35 2.34
C LYS A 127 11.41 -15.97 1.51
N LEU A 128 11.66 -15.24 0.42
CA LEU A 128 10.65 -14.75 -0.51
C LEU A 128 10.64 -15.56 -1.80
N SER A 129 9.46 -15.94 -2.27
CA SER A 129 9.24 -16.56 -3.58
C SER A 129 8.18 -15.81 -4.37
N LEU A 130 8.11 -16.05 -5.68
CA LEU A 130 6.92 -15.67 -6.42
C LEU A 130 5.74 -16.54 -5.94
N PRO A 131 4.55 -15.97 -5.79
CA PRO A 131 3.31 -16.72 -5.61
C PRO A 131 3.15 -17.77 -6.71
N GLY A 132 3.07 -19.04 -6.31
CA GLY A 132 2.73 -20.17 -7.18
C GLY A 132 1.30 -20.66 -6.92
N PRO A 133 0.81 -21.68 -7.67
CA PRO A 133 -0.55 -22.20 -7.52
C PRO A 133 -0.96 -22.50 -6.08
N ASP A 134 -0.07 -23.14 -5.31
CA ASP A 134 -0.34 -23.56 -3.92
C ASP A 134 -0.35 -22.42 -2.89
N THR A 135 0.05 -21.21 -3.29
CA THR A 135 0.17 -20.03 -2.40
C THR A 135 -0.60 -18.83 -2.94
N PHE A 136 -1.31 -19.04 -4.05
CA PHE A 136 -1.96 -17.96 -4.80
C PHE A 136 -3.08 -17.33 -3.98
N LYS A 137 -3.93 -18.18 -3.38
CA LYS A 137 -5.05 -17.75 -2.55
C LYS A 137 -4.58 -16.91 -1.37
N GLU A 138 -3.60 -17.40 -0.62
CA GLU A 138 -3.00 -16.72 0.54
C GLU A 138 -2.37 -15.40 0.12
N SER A 139 -1.58 -15.42 -0.96
CA SER A 139 -0.94 -14.21 -1.50
C SER A 139 -1.96 -13.15 -1.90
N ARG A 140 -3.08 -13.56 -2.50
CA ARG A 140 -4.18 -12.68 -2.90
C ARG A 140 -4.88 -12.07 -1.69
N LEU A 141 -5.16 -12.86 -0.65
CA LEU A 141 -5.74 -12.37 0.60
C LEU A 141 -4.82 -11.34 1.27
N LEU A 142 -3.53 -11.65 1.38
CA LEU A 142 -2.53 -10.74 1.94
C LEU A 142 -2.41 -9.44 1.13
N LEU A 143 -2.46 -9.53 -0.21
CA LEU A 143 -2.38 -8.33 -1.07
C LEU A 143 -3.60 -7.43 -0.88
N ARG A 144 -4.80 -8.03 -0.84
CA ARG A 144 -6.05 -7.31 -0.60
C ARG A 144 -6.00 -6.57 0.72
N ASP A 145 -5.64 -7.28 1.79
CA ASP A 145 -5.66 -6.73 3.14
C ASP A 145 -4.58 -5.65 3.32
N LEU A 146 -3.43 -5.79 2.67
CA LEU A 146 -2.42 -4.73 2.57
C LEU A 146 -2.96 -3.50 1.82
N ILE A 147 -3.60 -3.68 0.67
CA ILE A 147 -4.16 -2.56 -0.11
C ILE A 147 -5.24 -1.81 0.70
N GLU A 148 -6.12 -2.54 1.38
CA GLU A 148 -7.15 -1.98 2.24
C GLU A 148 -6.55 -1.19 3.41
N TRP A 149 -5.46 -1.69 3.99
CA TRP A 149 -4.72 -0.96 5.01
C TRP A 149 -4.12 0.35 4.48
N VAL A 150 -3.46 0.32 3.30
CA VAL A 150 -2.88 1.55 2.71
C VAL A 150 -4.00 2.55 2.37
N TYR A 151 -5.12 2.08 1.83
CA TYR A 151 -6.32 2.89 1.58
C TYR A 151 -6.78 3.60 2.86
N SER A 152 -6.95 2.83 3.95
CA SER A 152 -7.41 3.33 5.24
C SER A 152 -6.44 4.34 5.86
N TYR A 153 -5.13 4.09 5.74
CA TYR A 153 -4.11 5.04 6.18
C TYR A 153 -4.19 6.37 5.41
N GLU A 154 -4.29 6.33 4.09
CA GLU A 154 -4.37 7.56 3.29
C GLU A 154 -5.65 8.35 3.58
N ARG A 155 -6.78 7.67 3.77
CA ARG A 155 -8.02 8.29 4.23
C ARG A 155 -7.85 8.99 5.57
N TRP A 156 -7.23 8.32 6.54
CA TRP A 156 -6.96 8.89 7.86
C TRP A 156 -6.04 10.12 7.77
N VAL A 157 -4.99 10.11 6.93
CA VAL A 157 -4.13 11.30 6.74
C VAL A 157 -4.95 12.49 6.23
N LEU A 158 -5.83 12.26 5.25
CA LEU A 158 -6.72 13.31 4.74
C LEU A 158 -7.66 13.83 5.82
N ASP A 159 -8.15 12.97 6.71
CA ASP A 159 -9.04 13.36 7.81
C ASP A 159 -8.31 14.18 8.88
N VAL A 160 -7.05 13.87 9.20
CA VAL A 160 -6.31 14.53 10.31
C VAL A 160 -5.42 15.71 9.88
N GLN A 161 -4.99 15.76 8.62
CA GLN A 161 -4.15 16.86 8.07
C GLN A 161 -4.83 17.67 6.98
N GLY A 162 -5.91 17.16 6.38
CA GLY A 162 -6.53 17.75 5.20
C GLY A 162 -5.79 17.44 3.90
N VAL A 163 -6.49 17.62 2.78
CA VAL A 163 -5.96 17.31 1.44
C VAL A 163 -4.76 18.17 1.04
N GLU A 164 -4.68 19.43 1.53
CA GLU A 164 -3.60 20.35 1.17
C GLU A 164 -2.23 19.87 1.66
N TYR A 165 -2.18 19.19 2.80
CA TYR A 165 -0.96 18.56 3.29
C TYR A 165 -0.45 17.49 2.30
N ARG A 166 -1.34 16.63 1.81
CA ARG A 166 -0.95 15.59 0.86
C ARG A 166 -0.63 16.20 -0.52
N ARG A 167 -1.36 17.23 -0.98
CA ARG A 167 -1.03 17.99 -2.20
C ARG A 167 0.37 18.58 -2.14
N SER A 168 0.74 19.25 -1.04
CA SER A 168 2.08 19.83 -0.89
C SER A 168 3.16 18.74 -0.89
N THR A 169 2.93 17.63 -0.19
CA THR A 169 3.81 16.47 -0.15
C THR A 169 4.05 15.87 -1.54
N VAL A 170 2.99 15.68 -2.32
CA VAL A 170 3.04 15.15 -3.69
C VAL A 170 3.66 16.15 -4.66
N ASN A 171 3.44 17.45 -4.47
CA ASN A 171 4.07 18.48 -5.31
C ASN A 171 5.59 18.51 -5.13
N LEU A 172 6.11 18.28 -3.91
CA LEU A 172 7.55 18.14 -3.68
C LEU A 172 8.16 16.90 -4.36
N TRP A 173 7.35 15.86 -4.59
CA TRP A 173 7.77 14.66 -5.31
C TRP A 173 7.93 14.89 -6.82
N LYS A 174 7.22 15.88 -7.35
CA LYS A 174 7.15 16.20 -8.78
C LYS A 174 8.52 16.67 -9.28
N ASN A 175 9.13 15.88 -10.16
CA ASN A 175 10.41 16.20 -10.79
C ASN A 175 10.32 16.33 -12.33
N GLY A 176 9.11 16.42 -12.87
CA GLY A 176 8.83 16.50 -14.31
C GLY A 176 8.95 15.18 -15.08
N LYS A 177 9.48 14.10 -14.48
CA LYS A 177 9.65 12.79 -15.14
C LYS A 177 8.72 11.70 -14.61
N ARG A 178 8.29 11.81 -13.35
CA ARG A 178 7.44 10.82 -12.69
C ARG A 178 5.98 11.02 -13.03
N LYS A 179 5.24 9.91 -13.22
CA LYS A 179 3.78 9.96 -13.19
C LYS A 179 3.35 10.25 -11.75
N ILE A 180 2.46 11.23 -11.61
CA ILE A 180 1.93 11.66 -10.32
C ILE A 180 0.50 11.17 -10.22
N ILE A 181 0.17 10.51 -9.11
CA ILE A 181 -1.20 10.26 -8.72
C ILE A 181 -1.59 11.42 -7.81
N CYS A 182 -2.67 12.13 -8.12
CA CYS A 182 -3.08 13.30 -7.34
C CYS A 182 -3.46 12.90 -5.91
N ALA A 183 -3.26 13.81 -4.96
CA ALA A 183 -3.47 13.56 -3.52
C ALA A 183 -4.87 13.02 -3.20
N GLU A 184 -5.88 13.53 -3.90
CA GLU A 184 -7.29 13.16 -3.81
C GLU A 184 -7.56 11.74 -4.27
N GLU A 185 -6.74 11.27 -5.22
CA GLU A 185 -6.97 10.02 -5.93
C GLU A 185 -6.14 8.88 -5.35
N MET A 186 -5.13 9.16 -4.52
CA MET A 186 -4.21 8.14 -3.99
C MET A 186 -4.97 6.99 -3.34
N ALA A 187 -5.85 7.29 -2.38
CA ALA A 187 -6.65 6.28 -1.70
C ALA A 187 -7.53 5.50 -2.70
N THR A 188 -8.31 6.19 -3.54
CA THR A 188 -9.19 5.49 -4.51
C THR A 188 -8.42 4.69 -5.56
N THR A 189 -7.19 5.09 -5.88
CA THR A 189 -6.31 4.35 -6.80
C THR A 189 -5.82 3.05 -6.17
N TRP A 190 -5.47 3.07 -4.87
CA TRP A 190 -5.20 1.85 -4.11
C TRP A 190 -6.41 0.91 -4.12
N ALA A 191 -7.59 1.41 -3.78
CA ALA A 191 -8.82 0.61 -3.81
C ALA A 191 -9.08 0.02 -5.20
N ALA A 192 -8.89 0.79 -6.28
CA ALA A 192 -9.03 0.30 -7.64
C ALA A 192 -8.04 -0.82 -7.97
N LEU A 193 -6.77 -0.71 -7.57
CA LEU A 193 -5.79 -1.80 -7.73
C LEU A 193 -6.21 -3.06 -6.95
N GLY A 194 -6.78 -2.89 -5.74
CA GLY A 194 -7.35 -3.99 -4.96
C GLY A 194 -8.48 -4.68 -5.71
N MET A 195 -9.44 -3.92 -6.25
CA MET A 195 -10.52 -4.46 -7.08
C MET A 195 -9.98 -5.22 -8.30
N PHE A 196 -8.92 -4.72 -8.94
CA PHE A 196 -8.35 -5.34 -10.13
C PHE A 196 -7.64 -6.67 -9.84
N PHE A 197 -6.77 -6.69 -8.83
CA PHE A 197 -5.93 -7.85 -8.53
C PHE A 197 -6.58 -8.84 -7.58
N CYS A 198 -7.58 -8.41 -6.80
CA CYS A 198 -8.07 -9.19 -5.67
C CYS A 198 -9.57 -9.49 -5.72
N ASN A 199 -10.35 -8.98 -6.68
CA ASN A 199 -11.77 -9.35 -6.80
C ASN A 199 -12.03 -10.33 -7.96
N GLY A 200 -13.18 -10.97 -7.92
CA GLY A 200 -13.54 -12.06 -8.82
C GLY A 200 -13.30 -13.45 -8.22
N ASP A 201 -13.58 -14.49 -9.00
CA ASP A 201 -13.17 -15.84 -8.67
C ASP A 201 -11.65 -16.00 -8.75
N GLU A 202 -11.14 -17.17 -8.34
CA GLU A 202 -9.71 -17.45 -8.33
C GLU A 202 -9.11 -17.45 -9.75
N GLU A 203 -9.86 -17.89 -10.75
CA GLU A 203 -9.42 -17.95 -12.15
C GLU A 203 -9.22 -16.55 -12.73
N HIS A 204 -10.22 -15.66 -12.59
CA HIS A 204 -10.11 -14.26 -13.01
C HIS A 204 -8.96 -13.54 -12.30
N SER A 205 -8.79 -13.80 -11.00
CA SER A 205 -7.70 -13.21 -10.24
C SER A 205 -6.34 -13.73 -10.72
N ALA A 206 -6.23 -15.03 -11.04
CA ALA A 206 -5.00 -15.63 -11.54
C ALA A 206 -4.59 -15.01 -12.89
N ASP A 207 -5.56 -14.78 -13.78
CA ASP A 207 -5.34 -14.06 -15.04
C ASP A 207 -4.83 -12.63 -14.81
N CYS A 208 -5.42 -11.89 -13.86
CA CYS A 208 -4.90 -10.56 -13.49
C CYS A 208 -3.46 -10.63 -12.96
N TRP A 209 -3.13 -11.67 -12.20
CA TRP A 209 -1.79 -11.86 -11.62
C TRP A 209 -0.76 -12.31 -12.64
N SER A 210 -1.18 -12.84 -13.80
CA SER A 210 -0.27 -13.10 -14.93
C SER A 210 0.48 -11.82 -15.37
N GLN A 211 -0.11 -10.64 -15.14
CA GLN A 211 0.53 -9.36 -15.44
C GLN A 211 1.74 -9.05 -14.56
N PHE A 212 1.86 -9.67 -13.39
CA PHE A 212 3.09 -9.61 -12.59
C PHE A 212 4.23 -10.46 -13.18
N GLY A 213 3.98 -11.18 -14.28
CA GLY A 213 4.86 -12.22 -14.81
C GLY A 213 4.86 -13.47 -13.94
N MET A 214 3.74 -13.74 -13.27
CA MET A 214 3.51 -14.90 -12.40
C MET A 214 2.57 -15.89 -13.11
N LEU A 215 2.53 -17.14 -12.62
CA LEU A 215 1.56 -18.15 -13.07
C LEU A 215 1.53 -18.39 -14.60
N THR A 216 2.69 -18.49 -15.24
CA THR A 216 2.74 -19.22 -16.52
C THR A 216 2.50 -20.70 -16.23
N LYS A 217 1.52 -21.28 -16.94
CA LYS A 217 1.21 -22.72 -16.93
C LYS A 217 2.46 -23.59 -16.97
#